data_AF-A0A2N0QU93-F1
#
_entry.id   AF-A0A2N0QU93-F1
#
_cell.length_a   1.000
_cell.length_b   1.000
_cell.length_c   1.000
_cell.angle_alpha   90.00
_cell.angle_beta   90.00
_cell.angle_gamma   90.00
#
_symmetry.space_group_name_H-M   'P 1'
#
loop_
_entity.id
_entity.type
_entity.pdbx_description
1 polymer ?
#
loop_
_entity_poly.entity_id
_entity_poly.type
_entity_poly.pdbx_seq_one_letter_code
_entity_poly.pdbx_strand_id
1 'polypeptide(L)' 'MENDAKILDVLYGTGTFLLELSIEYSLLGFTVIDKKKLFLLFLALFKPNNLNFNYADI' A
#
# COMPACT_ATOMS: atom_id res chain seq x y z
N MET A 1 9.40 -21.20 -5.41
CA MET A 1 10.18 -20.07 -4.89
C MET A 1 9.17 -18.95 -4.68
N GLU A 2 8.76 -18.72 -3.43
CA GLU A 2 7.89 -17.60 -3.10
C GLU A 2 8.73 -16.33 -3.18
N ASN A 3 8.35 -15.42 -4.07
CA ASN A 3 8.98 -14.11 -4.20
C ASN A 3 8.60 -13.28 -2.96
N ASP A 4 9.39 -13.36 -1.90
CA ASP A 4 9.28 -12.57 -0.67
C ASP A 4 9.66 -11.08 -0.85
N ALA A 5 9.56 -10.56 -2.08
CA ALA A 5 9.86 -9.16 -2.35
C ALA A 5 8.76 -8.29 -1.75
N LYS A 6 9.16 -7.42 -0.81
CA LYS A 6 8.29 -6.45 -0.15
C LYS A 6 8.61 -5.06 -0.65
N ILE A 7 7.59 -4.35 -1.14
CA ILE A 7 7.72 -2.98 -1.63
C ILE A 7 7.24 -2.02 -0.54
N LEU A 8 8.08 -1.04 -0.22
CA LEU A 8 7.80 0.04 0.73
C LEU A 8 7.76 1.36 -0.02
N ASP A 9 6.66 2.09 0.12
CA ASP A 9 6.53 3.46 -0.39
C ASP A 9 6.29 4.43 0.75
N VAL A 10 7.06 5.52 0.72
CA VAL A 10 7.16 6.55 1.74
C VAL A 10 6.80 7.87 1.05
N LEU A 11 5.79 8.58 1.58
CA LEU A 11 5.19 9.79 0.98
C LEU A 11 4.20 9.53 -0.17
N TYR A 12 3.28 8.61 0.08
CA TYR A 12 2.28 8.04 -0.83
C TYR A 12 1.32 9.03 -1.54
N GLY A 13 1.16 10.27 -1.08
CA GLY A 13 0.43 11.30 -1.82
C GLY A 13 -1.05 10.95 -2.07
N THR A 14 -1.47 10.86 -3.34
CA THR A 14 -2.82 10.40 -3.76
C THR A 14 -2.91 8.90 -4.00
N GLY A 15 -1.82 8.15 -3.84
CA GLY A 15 -1.88 6.70 -3.67
C GLY A 15 -2.36 5.82 -4.84
N THR A 16 -2.67 6.40 -5.99
CA THR A 16 -3.22 5.66 -7.13
C THR A 16 -2.23 4.66 -7.70
N PHE A 17 -0.94 5.01 -7.77
CA PHE A 17 0.09 4.18 -8.38
C PHE A 17 0.34 2.87 -7.62
N LEU A 18 0.45 2.92 -6.29
CA LEU A 18 0.72 1.70 -5.52
C LEU A 18 -0.49 0.79 -5.41
N LEU A 19 -1.70 1.37 -5.43
CA LEU A 19 -2.92 0.59 -5.53
C LEU A 19 -2.91 -0.20 -6.85
N GLU A 20 -2.62 0.45 -7.97
CA GLU A 20 -2.50 -0.19 -9.28
C GLU A 20 -1.45 -1.31 -9.27
N LEU A 21 -0.25 -1.05 -8.71
CA LEU A 21 0.79 -2.06 -8.58
C LEU A 21 0.36 -3.24 -7.68
N SER A 22 -0.34 -2.97 -6.59
CA SER A 22 -0.80 -4.04 -5.69
C SER A 22 -1.82 -4.97 -6.33
N ILE A 23 -2.62 -4.43 -7.26
CA ILE A 23 -3.57 -5.20 -8.07
C ILE A 23 -2.83 -5.99 -9.15
N GLU A 24 -1.91 -5.36 -9.88
CA GLU A 24 -1.14 -5.98 -10.96
C GLU A 24 -0.25 -7.12 -10.43
N TYR A 25 0.40 -6.91 -9.29
CA TYR A 25 1.33 -7.85 -8.68
C TYR A 25 0.76 -8.46 -7.40
N SER A 26 -0.36 -9.18 -7.53
CA SER A 26 -1.09 -9.80 -6.41
C SER A 26 -0.27 -10.74 -5.50
N LEU A 27 0.85 -11.27 -5.98
CA LEU A 27 1.75 -12.14 -5.23
C LEU A 27 2.81 -11.38 -4.40
N LEU A 28 2.98 -10.08 -4.63
CA LEU A 28 3.94 -9.25 -3.91
C LEU A 28 3.28 -8.57 -2.72
N GLY A 29 4.02 -8.42 -1.62
CA GLY A 29 3.58 -7.69 -0.45
C GLY A 29 3.90 -6.20 -0.53
N PHE A 30 2.91 -5.35 -0.32
CA PHE A 30 3.04 -3.90 -0.38
C PHE A 30 2.78 -3.28 0.99
N THR A 31 3.60 -2.31 1.39
CA THR A 31 3.39 -1.53 2.62
C THR A 31 3.48 -0.04 2.32
N VAL A 32 2.46 0.68 2.75
CA VAL A 32 2.35 2.13 2.63
C VAL A 32 2.49 2.74 4.02
N ILE A 33 3.30 3.80 4.13
CA ILE A 33 3.37 4.60 5.34
C ILE A 33 3.06 6.07 5.02
N ASP A 34 2.02 6.61 5.66
CA ASP A 34 1.61 8.00 5.48
C ASP A 34 0.99 8.59 6.76
N LYS A 35 1.12 9.90 6.93
CA LYS A 35 0.51 10.69 8.02
C LYS A 35 -0.91 11.18 7.70
N LYS A 36 -1.44 10.94 6.50
CA LYS A 36 -2.79 11.35 6.08
C LYS A 36 -3.81 10.22 6.26
N LYS A 37 -4.52 10.26 7.39
CA LYS A 37 -5.49 9.22 7.81
C LYS A 37 -6.68 9.03 6.85
N LEU A 38 -7.10 10.08 6.14
CA LEU A 38 -8.31 10.07 5.30
C LEU A 38 -8.17 9.11 4.10
N PHE A 39 -6.97 9.02 3.55
CA PHE A 39 -6.69 8.20 2.37
C PHE A 39 -6.60 6.71 2.72
N LEU A 40 -6.12 6.41 3.92
CA LEU A 40 -6.13 5.06 4.49
C LEU A 40 -7.55 4.50 4.62
N LEU A 41 -8.52 5.35 4.98
CA LEU A 41 -9.93 4.95 5.08
C LEU A 41 -10.56 4.65 3.71
N PHE A 42 -10.24 5.44 2.69
CA PHE A 42 -10.74 5.21 1.33
C PHE A 42 -10.18 3.90 0.74
N LEU A 43 -8.89 3.65 0.92
CA LEU A 43 -8.25 2.44 0.42
C LEU A 43 -8.64 1.18 1.18
N ALA A 44 -8.92 1.29 2.49
CA ALA A 44 -9.43 0.18 3.28
C ALA A 44 -10.73 -0.43 2.70
N LEU A 45 -11.54 0.36 2.00
CA LEU A 45 -12.78 -0.10 1.34
C LEU A 45 -12.52 -0.91 0.06
N PHE A 46 -11.36 -0.74 -0.57
CA PHE A 46 -11.00 -1.38 -1.85
C PHE A 46 -9.75 -2.27 -1.72
N LYS A 47 -9.37 -2.61 -0.48
CA LYS A 47 -8.02 -3.07 -0.13
C LYS A 47 -7.73 -4.47 -0.67
N PRO A 48 -6.73 -4.62 -1.55
CA PRO A 48 -6.16 -5.92 -1.88
C PRO A 48 -5.50 -6.56 -0.65
N ASN A 49 -5.63 -7.87 -0.47
CA ASN A 49 -5.11 -8.58 0.72
C ASN A 49 -3.59 -8.46 0.90
N ASN A 50 -2.87 -8.14 -0.18
CA ASN A 50 -1.42 -7.99 -0.23
C ASN A 50 -0.94 -6.55 0.02
N LEU A 51 -1.84 -5.61 0.28
CA LEU A 51 -1.52 -4.22 0.63
C LEU A 51 -1.58 -4.02 2.13
N ASN A 52 -0.66 -3.28 2.73
CA ASN A 52 -0.66 -2.94 4.16
C ASN A 52 -0.46 -1.45 4.35
N PHE A 53 -1.08 -0.90 5.41
CA PHE A 53 -1.08 0.52 5.68
C PHE A 53 -0.65 0.77 7.12
N ASN A 54 0.36 1.61 7.28
CA ASN A 54 0.80 2.10 8.57
C ASN A 54 0.65 3.61 8.61
N TYR A 55 0.11 4.12 9.72
CA TYR A 55 0.06 5.54 9.98
C TYR A 55 1.30 5.95 10.77
N ALA A 56 2.16 6.79 10.20
CA ALA A 56 3.31 7.34 10.90
C ALA A 56 3.70 8.71 10.32
N ASP A 57 4.23 9.59 11.17
CA ASP A 57 4.89 10.84 10.77
C ASP A 57 6.40 10.54 10.74
N ILE A 58 6.94 10.29 9.54
CA ILE A 58 8.34 9.92 9.28
C ILE A 58 9.12 11.16 8.83
#